data_AF-A0AAX0Z1S8-F1
#
_entry.id   AF-A0AAX0Z1S8-F1
#
_cell.length_a   1.000
_cell.length_b   1.000
_cell.length_c   1.000
_cell.angle_alpha   90.00
_cell.angle_beta   90.00
_cell.angle_gamma   90.00
#
_symmetry.space_group_name_H-M   'P 1'
#
loop_
_entity.id
_entity.type
_entity.pdbx_description
1 polymer ?
#
loop_
_entity_poly.entity_id
_entity_poly.type
_entity_poly.pdbx_seq_one_letter_code
_entity_poly.pdbx_strand_id
1 'polypeptide(L)'
;DESLLGRQVALADLPPPDLFIRTGGDTRISNFLLWQLAYTELWFTEALWPDFDADQLQQALDAYAGRERRFGLTSAQIAALATETSSP
;
A
#
# COMPACT_ATOMS: atom_id res chain seq x y z
N ASP A 1 3.08 -19.31 10.81
CA ASP A 1 3.80 -18.05 11.06
C ASP A 1 3.58 -17.14 9.87
N GLU A 2 3.21 -15.88 10.10
CA GLU A 2 2.99 -14.87 9.05
C GLU A 2 4.24 -14.70 8.17
N SER A 3 5.43 -14.75 8.76
CA SER A 3 6.70 -14.63 8.05
C SER A 3 6.98 -15.81 7.13
N LEU A 4 6.54 -17.02 7.52
CA LEU A 4 6.68 -18.21 6.68
C LEU A 4 5.73 -18.16 5.48
N LEU A 5 4.48 -17.76 5.71
CA LEU A 5 3.49 -17.62 4.64
C LEU A 5 3.85 -16.49 3.68
N GLY A 6 4.31 -15.35 4.21
CA GLY A 6 4.73 -14.19 3.42
C GLY A 6 5.87 -14.49 2.45
N ARG A 7 6.71 -15.49 2.71
CA ARG A 7 7.77 -15.94 1.79
C ARG A 7 7.26 -16.83 0.64
N GLN A 8 6.03 -17.32 0.72
CA GLN A 8 5.45 -18.26 -0.24
C GLN A 8 4.37 -17.61 -1.13
N VAL A 9 3.95 -16.38 -0.82
CA VAL A 9 3.01 -15.63 -1.67
C VAL A 9 3.74 -15.00 -2.86
N ALA A 10 2.98 -14.63 -3.89
CA ALA A 10 3.53 -13.95 -5.06
C ALA A 10 4.27 -12.65 -4.66
N LEU A 11 5.31 -12.27 -5.41
CA LEU A 11 6.08 -11.03 -5.20
C LEU A 11 6.77 -10.94 -3.83
N ALA A 12 6.97 -12.07 -3.13
CA ALA A 12 7.64 -12.09 -1.82
C ALA A 12 9.09 -11.59 -1.83
N ASP A 13 9.71 -11.56 -3.00
CA ASP A 13 11.06 -11.05 -3.27
C ASP A 13 11.08 -9.53 -3.56
N LEU A 14 9.91 -8.90 -3.65
CA LEU A 14 9.75 -7.47 -3.89
C LEU A 14 9.20 -6.77 -2.62
N PRO A 15 9.44 -5.46 -2.46
CA PRO A 15 8.79 -4.70 -1.40
C PRO A 15 7.26 -4.68 -1.62
N PRO A 16 6.47 -4.61 -0.53
CA PRO A 16 5.03 -4.37 -0.62
C PRO A 16 4.73 -3.06 -1.36
N PRO A 17 3.63 -2.96 -2.13
CA PRO A 17 3.24 -1.72 -2.78
C PRO A 17 2.93 -0.62 -1.77
N ASP A 18 3.38 0.60 -2.05
CA ASP A 18 3.05 1.78 -1.25
C ASP A 18 1.68 2.37 -1.62
N LEU A 19 1.34 2.35 -2.91
CA LEU A 19 0.12 2.92 -3.48
C LEU A 19 -0.53 1.94 -4.46
N PHE A 20 -1.83 1.72 -4.28
CA PHE A 20 -2.67 0.97 -5.21
C PHE A 20 -3.70 1.91 -5.85
N ILE A 21 -3.73 1.92 -7.18
CA ILE A 21 -4.64 2.73 -7.99
C ILE A 21 -5.69 1.82 -8.63
N ARG A 22 -6.97 2.14 -8.42
CA ARG A 22 -8.10 1.44 -9.04
C ARG A 22 -8.94 2.42 -9.86
N THR A 23 -8.99 2.16 -11.16
CA THR A 23 -9.84 2.85 -12.13
C THR A 23 -11.21 2.18 -12.27
N GLY A 24 -12.18 2.87 -12.84
CA GLY A 24 -13.48 2.33 -13.25
C GLY A 24 -14.62 2.51 -12.23
N GLY A 25 -14.48 3.41 -11.27
CA GLY A 25 -15.57 3.83 -10.35
C GLY A 25 -15.89 2.88 -9.20
N ASP A 26 -15.35 1.66 -9.21
CA ASP A 26 -15.55 0.70 -8.12
C ASP A 26 -14.56 0.92 -6.96
N THR A 27 -15.06 1.10 -5.74
CA THR A 27 -14.25 1.13 -4.51
C THR A 27 -14.01 -0.28 -3.95
N ARG A 28 -13.43 -1.16 -4.78
CA ARG A 28 -13.20 -2.58 -4.44
C ARG A 28 -11.84 -3.07 -4.93
N ILE A 29 -11.13 -3.79 -4.07
CA ILE A 29 -9.85 -4.43 -4.43
C ILE A 29 -10.07 -5.63 -5.38
N SER A 30 -11.25 -6.26 -5.32
CA SER A 30 -11.65 -7.35 -6.20
C SER A 30 -10.70 -8.57 -6.14
N ASN A 31 -10.28 -8.94 -4.92
CA ASN A 31 -9.39 -10.08 -4.65
C ASN A 31 -7.99 -9.97 -5.31
N PHE A 32 -7.54 -8.75 -5.60
CA PHE A 32 -6.20 -8.49 -6.12
C PHE A 32 -5.19 -8.32 -4.98
N LEU A 33 -4.08 -9.07 -5.03
CA LEU A 33 -2.91 -8.94 -4.14
C LEU A 33 -3.22 -8.69 -2.65
N LEU A 34 -4.19 -9.40 -2.07
CA LEU A 34 -4.70 -9.14 -0.72
C LEU A 34 -3.61 -9.11 0.36
N TRP A 35 -2.64 -10.01 0.26
CA TRP A 35 -1.54 -10.09 1.23
C TRP A 35 -0.60 -8.88 1.12
N GLN A 36 -0.26 -8.50 -0.11
CA GLN A 36 0.67 -7.41 -0.38
C GLN A 36 0.03 -6.04 -0.10
N LEU A 37 -1.29 -5.92 -0.28
CA LEU A 37 -2.03 -4.68 -0.10
C LEU A 37 -2.45 -4.38 1.35
N ALA A 38 -2.05 -5.21 2.32
CA ALA A 38 -2.51 -5.11 3.71
C ALA A 38 -2.25 -3.73 4.37
N TYR A 39 -1.21 -3.03 3.94
CA TYR A 39 -0.82 -1.70 4.44
C TYR A 39 -0.63 -0.67 3.32
N THR A 40 -1.12 -0.97 2.13
CA THR A 40 -0.99 -0.10 0.95
C THR A 40 -2.04 0.99 0.97
N GLU A 41 -1.66 2.22 0.61
CA GLU A 41 -2.62 3.31 0.42
C GLU A 41 -3.48 3.04 -0.82
N LEU A 42 -4.80 3.20 -0.68
CA LEU A 42 -5.73 2.94 -1.76
C LEU A 42 -6.24 4.25 -2.36
N TRP A 43 -6.09 4.40 -3.67
CA TRP A 43 -6.62 5.51 -4.44
C TRP A 43 -7.55 4.99 -5.53
N PHE A 44 -8.78 5.50 -5.54
CA PHE A 44 -9.84 5.08 -6.45
C PHE A 44 -10.25 6.25 -7.35
N THR A 45 -10.55 5.97 -8.61
CA THR A 45 -11.05 6.96 -9.56
C THR A 45 -12.17 6.43 -10.43
N GLU A 46 -13.08 7.34 -10.80
CA GLU A 46 -14.16 7.12 -11.76
C GLU A 46 -13.64 6.99 -13.20
N ALA A 47 -12.42 7.44 -13.49
CA ALA A 47 -11.83 7.31 -14.82
C ALA A 47 -11.78 5.85 -15.25
N LEU A 48 -12.20 5.57 -16.49
CA LEU A 48 -12.04 4.26 -17.08
C LEU A 48 -10.57 4.06 -17.47
N TRP A 49 -10.09 2.80 -17.46
CA TRP A 49 -8.69 2.50 -17.76
C TRP A 49 -8.19 3.09 -19.11
N PRO A 50 -8.95 3.05 -20.23
CA PRO A 50 -8.52 3.67 -21.48
C PRO A 50 -8.37 5.19 -21.42
N ASP A 51 -9.06 5.83 -20.47
CA ASP A 51 -9.06 7.29 -20.27
C ASP A 51 -8.10 7.72 -19.15
N PHE A 52 -7.38 6.77 -18.54
CA PHE A 52 -6.43 7.04 -17.48
C PHE A 52 -5.09 7.54 -18.04
N ASP A 53 -4.73 8.77 -17.71
CA ASP A 53 -3.58 9.47 -18.28
C ASP A 53 -2.52 9.88 -17.23
N ALA A 54 -1.47 10.56 -17.70
CA ALA A 54 -0.37 11.00 -16.85
C ALA A 54 -0.79 12.04 -15.80
N ASP A 55 -1.77 12.89 -16.12
CA ASP A 55 -2.25 13.91 -15.19
C ASP A 55 -3.02 13.26 -14.03
N GLN A 56 -3.80 12.22 -14.32
CA GLN A 56 -4.48 11.42 -13.30
C GLN A 56 -3.50 10.61 -12.45
N LEU A 57 -2.44 10.06 -13.05
CA LEU A 57 -1.36 9.42 -12.30
C LEU A 57 -0.68 10.42 -11.36
N GLN A 58 -0.38 11.63 -11.83
CA GLN A 58 0.22 12.66 -10.99
C GLN A 58 -0.69 13.04 -9.82
N GLN A 59 -2.00 13.17 -10.04
CA GLN A 59 -2.97 13.41 -8.96
C GLN A 59 -2.97 12.29 -7.91
N ALA A 60 -2.86 11.03 -8.32
CA ALA A 60 -2.77 9.91 -7.40
C ALA A 60 -1.48 9.97 -6.55
N LEU A 61 -0.35 10.33 -7.17
CA LEU A 61 0.93 10.51 -6.50
C LEU A 61 0.92 11.69 -5.52
N ASP A 62 0.35 12.83 -5.92
CA ASP A 62 0.23 14.01 -5.08
C ASP A 62 -0.67 13.72 -3.87
N ALA A 63 -1.78 13.00 -4.09
CA ALA A 63 -2.67 12.55 -3.03
C ALA A 63 -1.97 11.59 -2.06
N TYR A 64 -1.11 10.70 -2.56
CA TYR A 64 -0.28 9.83 -1.73
C TYR A 64 0.75 10.63 -0.93
N ALA A 65 1.44 11.58 -1.56
CA ALA A 65 2.46 12.41 -0.92
C ALA A 65 1.90 13.35 0.16
N GLY A 66 0.68 13.86 -0.04
CA GLY A 66 0.00 14.75 0.90
C GLY A 66 -0.62 14.06 2.12
N ARG A 67 -0.73 12.73 2.13
CA ARG A 67 -1.17 11.99 3.31
C ARG A 67 -0.03 11.97 4.31
N GLU A 68 -0.22 12.64 5.46
CA GLU A 68 0.71 12.54 6.58
C GLU A 68 0.89 11.06 6.90
N ARG A 69 2.10 10.54 6.63
CA ARG A 69 2.51 9.25 7.14
C ARG A 69 2.34 9.34 8.64
N ARG A 70 1.33 8.66 9.17
CA ARG A 70 1.40 8.13 10.54
C ARG A 70 2.44 7.02 10.47
N PHE A 71 3.69 7.47 10.30
CA PHE A 71 4.92 6.80 9.89
C PHE A 71 4.70 5.42 9.30
N GLY A 72 4.88 5.26 7.98
CA GLY A 72 4.83 4.03 7.18
C GLY A 72 5.57 2.83 7.79
N LEU A 73 5.05 2.39 8.91
CA LEU A 73 5.46 1.39 9.83
C LEU A 73 4.17 0.63 10.06
N THR A 74 4.16 -0.64 9.72
CA THR A 74 3.12 -1.54 10.21
C THR A 74 3.09 -1.45 11.74
N SER A 75 1.97 -1.78 12.38
CA SER A 75 1.89 -1.80 13.85
C SER A 75 3.04 -2.61 14.49
N ALA A 76 3.53 -3.63 13.77
CA ALA A 76 4.71 -4.41 14.14
C ALA A 76 6.04 -3.62 14.06
N GLN A 77 6.22 -2.78 13.03
CA GLN A 77 7.41 -1.93 12.90
C GLN A 77 7.42 -0.80 13.94
N ILE A 78 6.24 -0.24 14.30
CA ILE A 78 6.12 0.71 15.42
C ILE A 78 6.50 0.03 16.74
N ALA A 79 6.02 -1.19 16.98
CA ALA A 79 6.35 -1.96 18.19
C ALA A 79 7.86 -2.29 18.29
N ALA A 80 8.49 -2.62 17.17
CA ALA A 80 9.93 -2.90 17.10
C ALA A 80 10.77 -1.65 17.48
N LEU A 81 10.48 -0.49 16.89
CA LEU A 81 11.17 0.79 17.17
C LEU A 81 11.00 1.25 18.63
N ALA A 82 9.83 1.04 19.22
CA ALA A 82 9.56 1.37 20.62
C ALA A 82 10.37 0.50 21.60
N THR A 83 10.65 -0.75 21.22
CA THR A 83 11.40 -1.71 22.06
C THR A 83 12.91 -1.42 22.04
N GLU A 84 13.45 -1.00 20.88
CA GLU A 84 14.86 -0.60 20.73
C GLU A 84 15.20 0.70 21.49
N THR A 85 14.26 1.64 21.55
CA THR A 85 14.46 2.92 22.25
C THR A 85 14.39 2.80 23.78
N SER A 86 13.89 1.66 24.29
CA SER A 86 13.65 1.43 25.72
C SER A 86 14.67 0.49 26.39
N SER A 87 15.71 0.04 25.68
CA SER A 87 16.85 -0.67 26.30
C SER A 87 17.96 0.32 26.67
N PRO A 88 18.46 0.31 27.92
CA PRO A 88 19.60 1.12 28.36
C PRO A 88 20.93 0.65 27.76
#